data_AF-A0A356GFZ0-F1
#
_entry.id   AF-A0A356GFZ0-F1
#
_cell.length_a   1.000
_cell.length_b   1.000
_cell.length_c   1.000
_cell.angle_alpha   90.00
_cell.angle_beta   90.00
_cell.angle_gamma   90.00
#
_symmetry.space_group_name_H-M   'P 1'
#
loop_
_entity.id
_entity.type
_entity.pdbx_description
1 polymer ?
#
loop_
_entity_poly.entity_id
_entity_poly.type
_entity_poly.pdbx_seq_one_letter_code
_entity_poly.pdbx_strand_id
1 'polypeptide(L)'
;MDIRGIWKVKEVHVPTPDGEKVFTPDNPPEDEMFEEMAAMMQWCTEFADDGMLNTLIFVPDEMKAEAAKHGVDVRDDGYAVIDSTEWEERDGKFFYNTKIEGEVFGEKVDPFIEIPVIDGDCLEYSHGMIILERA
;
A
#
# COMPACT_ATOMS: atom_id res chain seq x y z
N MET A 1 -3.53 -9.10 16.06
CA MET A 1 -4.20 -7.86 15.60
C MET A 1 -5.05 -8.22 14.41
N ASP A 2 -6.22 -7.61 14.21
CA ASP A 2 -6.98 -7.80 12.97
C ASP A 2 -6.58 -6.70 11.98
N ILE A 3 -5.92 -7.08 10.88
CA ILE A 3 -5.43 -6.11 9.88
C ILE A 3 -6.44 -5.83 8.77
N ARG A 4 -7.59 -6.51 8.74
CA ARG A 4 -8.55 -6.41 7.64
C ARG A 4 -9.23 -5.04 7.56
N GLY A 5 -9.50 -4.58 6.35
CA GLY A 5 -10.07 -3.27 6.05
C GLY A 5 -9.05 -2.31 5.44
N ILE A 6 -9.43 -1.03 5.38
CA ILE A 6 -8.68 0.02 4.67
C ILE A 6 -7.69 0.72 5.61
N TRP A 7 -6.50 0.98 5.07
CA TRP A 7 -5.38 1.65 5.70
C TRP A 7 -4.88 2.78 4.81
N LYS A 8 -4.50 3.91 5.41
CA LYS A 8 -3.91 5.05 4.71
C LYS A 8 -2.42 5.15 5.02
N VAL A 9 -1.69 5.81 4.12
CA VAL A 9 -0.27 6.12 4.34
C VAL A 9 -0.14 7.12 5.47
N LYS A 10 0.60 6.75 6.52
CA LYS A 10 1.01 7.63 7.61
C LYS A 10 2.34 8.30 7.28
N GLU A 11 3.30 7.49 6.82
CA GLU A 11 4.67 7.93 6.52
C GLU A 11 5.22 7.20 5.30
N VAL A 12 6.06 7.91 4.53
CA VAL A 12 6.88 7.33 3.45
C VAL A 12 8.35 7.58 3.78
N HIS A 13 9.11 6.51 3.87
CA HIS A 13 10.53 6.48 4.25
C HIS A 13 11.35 6.27 2.98
N VAL A 14 12.12 7.28 2.61
CA VAL A 14 12.88 7.31 1.35
C VAL A 14 14.38 7.31 1.65
N PRO A 15 15.11 6.25 1.26
CA PRO A 15 16.55 6.24 1.33
C PRO A 15 17.16 7.28 0.38
N THR A 16 18.05 8.12 0.89
CA THR A 16 18.79 9.13 0.11
C THR A 16 20.30 9.05 0.42
N PRO A 17 21.17 9.68 -0.41
CA PRO A 17 22.61 9.71 -0.12
C PRO A 17 22.97 10.35 1.24
N ASP A 18 22.14 11.25 1.75
CA ASP A 18 22.35 11.95 3.02
C ASP A 18 21.70 11.23 4.23
N GLY A 19 21.11 10.06 4.00
CA GLY A 19 20.36 9.29 5.00
C GLY A 19 18.89 9.09 4.59
N GLU A 20 18.04 8.80 5.56
CA GLU A 20 16.60 8.62 5.33
C GLU A 20 15.85 9.95 5.38
N LYS A 21 14.94 10.16 4.42
CA LYS A 21 13.94 11.22 4.49
C LYS A 21 12.58 10.61 4.78
N VAL A 22 11.88 11.16 5.76
CA VAL A 22 10.51 10.78 6.09
C VAL A 22 9.57 11.88 5.62
N PHE A 23 8.57 11.49 4.84
CA PHE A 23 7.49 12.36 4.40
C PHE A 23 6.16 11.88 4.95
N THR A 24 5.22 12.81 5.13
CA THR A 24 3.88 12.52 5.62
C THR A 24 2.85 13.22 4.72
N PRO A 25 1.57 12.79 4.71
CA PRO A 25 0.53 13.49 3.97
C PRO A 25 0.39 14.98 4.36
N ASP A 26 0.70 15.33 5.62
CA ASP A 26 0.67 16.71 6.11
C ASP A 26 1.91 17.54 5.73
N ASN A 27 3.00 16.86 5.36
CA ASN A 27 4.25 17.48 4.93
C ASN A 27 4.82 16.70 3.72
N PRO A 28 4.14 16.76 2.57
CA PRO A 28 4.56 16.05 1.37
C PRO A 28 5.84 16.66 0.80
N PRO A 29 6.61 15.91 -0.01
CA PRO A 29 7.76 16.47 -0.68
C PRO A 29 7.36 17.53 -1.72
N GLU A 30 8.14 18.61 -1.82
CA GLU A 30 7.97 19.66 -2.83
C GLU A 30 8.91 19.50 -4.04
N ASP A 31 9.96 18.69 -3.88
CA ASP A 31 10.95 18.44 -4.93
C ASP A 31 10.38 17.43 -5.94
N GLU A 32 10.40 17.79 -7.23
CA GLU A 32 9.92 16.97 -8.35
C GLU A 32 10.54 15.57 -8.34
N MET A 33 11.75 15.41 -7.80
CA MET A 33 12.40 14.11 -7.65
C MET A 33 11.59 13.12 -6.80
N PHE A 34 10.70 13.59 -5.92
CA PHE A 34 9.87 12.77 -5.04
C PHE A 34 8.36 12.87 -5.37
N GLU A 35 7.99 13.34 -6.57
CA GLU A 35 6.58 13.50 -6.96
C GLU A 35 5.79 12.19 -6.83
N GLU A 36 6.40 11.05 -7.19
CA GLU A 36 5.78 9.73 -7.01
C GLU A 36 5.51 9.41 -5.53
N MET A 37 6.36 9.86 -4.60
CA MET A 37 6.14 9.65 -3.16
C MET A 37 4.94 10.46 -2.68
N ALA A 38 4.76 11.69 -3.19
CA ALA A 38 3.57 12.49 -2.90
C ALA A 38 2.29 11.85 -3.46
N ALA A 39 2.35 11.25 -4.66
CA ALA A 39 1.23 10.52 -5.23
C ALA A 39 0.86 9.30 -4.39
N MET A 40 1.85 8.52 -3.93
CA MET A 40 1.63 7.34 -3.08
C MET A 40 0.92 7.66 -1.76
N MET A 41 1.16 8.84 -1.18
CA MET A 41 0.48 9.26 0.06
C MET A 41 -1.04 9.39 -0.08
N GLN A 42 -1.56 9.49 -1.30
CA GLN A 42 -2.99 9.56 -1.56
C GLN A 42 -3.64 8.18 -1.70
N TRP A 43 -2.84 7.12 -1.84
CA TRP A 43 -3.35 5.76 -2.00
C TRP A 43 -3.70 5.16 -0.64
N CYS A 44 -4.65 4.24 -0.67
CA CYS A 44 -5.00 3.42 0.49
C CYS A 44 -4.70 1.96 0.19
N THR A 45 -4.42 1.19 1.23
CA THR A 45 -4.17 -0.24 1.17
C THR A 45 -5.33 -0.95 1.87
N GLU A 46 -5.98 -1.88 1.19
CA GLU A 46 -7.07 -2.68 1.75
C GLU A 46 -6.66 -4.14 1.88
N PHE A 47 -6.72 -4.66 3.09
CA PHE A 47 -6.63 -6.09 3.38
C PHE A 47 -8.04 -6.66 3.39
N ALA A 48 -8.51 -7.19 2.26
CA ALA A 48 -9.87 -7.70 2.10
C ALA A 48 -10.05 -9.08 2.76
N ASP A 49 -11.29 -9.40 3.15
CA ASP A 49 -11.65 -10.66 3.81
C ASP A 49 -11.40 -11.92 2.97
N ASP A 50 -11.30 -11.79 1.65
CA ASP A 50 -11.06 -12.89 0.71
C ASP A 50 -9.56 -13.17 0.46
N GLY A 51 -8.66 -12.49 1.19
CA GLY A 51 -7.22 -12.62 1.02
C GLY A 51 -6.64 -11.71 -0.05
N MET A 52 -7.42 -10.78 -0.63
CA MET A 52 -6.92 -9.81 -1.59
C MET A 52 -6.35 -8.57 -0.89
N LEU A 53 -5.18 -8.13 -1.32
CA LEU A 53 -4.53 -6.89 -0.94
C LEU A 53 -4.70 -5.90 -2.08
N ASN A 54 -5.57 -4.93 -1.88
CA ASN A 54 -5.91 -3.95 -2.92
C ASN A 54 -5.21 -2.62 -2.66
N THR A 55 -4.64 -2.04 -3.70
CA THR A 55 -4.25 -0.62 -3.72
C THR A 55 -5.44 0.17 -4.25
N LEU A 56 -5.89 1.14 -3.45
CA LEU A 56 -7.10 1.91 -3.68
C LEU A 56 -6.79 3.38 -3.91
N ILE A 57 -7.60 4.01 -4.78
CA ILE A 57 -7.69 5.47 -4.88
C ILE A 57 -9.11 5.91 -4.54
N PHE A 58 -9.24 7.01 -3.81
CA PHE A 58 -10.55 7.63 -3.58
C PHE A 58 -10.97 8.41 -4.83
N VAL A 59 -12.19 8.18 -5.30
CA VAL A 59 -12.78 8.87 -6.46
C VAL A 59 -13.92 9.77 -5.98
N PRO A 60 -13.71 11.10 -5.92
CA PRO A 60 -14.76 12.07 -5.62
C PRO A 60 -15.98 11.91 -6.52
N ASP A 61 -17.17 12.17 -5.97
CA ASP A 61 -18.46 11.98 -6.67
C ASP A 61 -18.52 12.66 -8.03
N GLU A 62 -17.95 13.87 -8.13
CA GLU A 62 -17.87 14.65 -9.37
C GLU A 62 -17.01 13.99 -10.47
N MET A 63 -16.06 13.13 -10.08
CA MET A 63 -15.18 12.40 -10.99
C MET A 63 -15.70 11.00 -11.34
N LYS A 64 -16.66 10.44 -10.59
CA LYS A 64 -17.18 9.08 -10.82
C LYS A 64 -17.74 8.88 -12.24
N ALA A 65 -18.48 9.86 -12.75
CA ALA A 65 -19.05 9.80 -14.10
C ALA A 65 -17.97 9.80 -15.19
N GLU A 66 -16.84 10.46 -14.96
CA GLU A 66 -15.71 10.47 -15.89
C GLU A 66 -14.92 9.16 -15.78
N ALA A 67 -14.64 8.70 -14.55
CA ALA A 67 -13.98 7.43 -14.28
C ALA A 67 -14.69 6.25 -14.98
N ALA A 68 -16.03 6.21 -14.90
CA ALA A 68 -16.84 5.21 -15.59
C ALA A 68 -16.68 5.24 -17.13
N LYS A 69 -16.49 6.41 -17.75
CA LYS A 69 -16.22 6.50 -19.21
C LYS A 69 -14.87 5.89 -19.58
N HIS A 70 -13.91 5.93 -18.68
CA HIS A 70 -12.59 5.32 -18.83
C HIS A 70 -12.57 3.85 -18.38
N GLY A 71 -13.72 3.27 -18.04
CA GLY A 71 -13.84 1.87 -17.63
C GLY A 71 -13.35 1.59 -16.21
N VAL A 72 -13.18 2.63 -15.38
CA VAL A 72 -12.85 2.48 -13.96
C VAL A 72 -14.13 2.15 -13.21
N ASP A 73 -14.14 0.99 -12.57
CA ASP A 73 -15.22 0.57 -11.68
C ASP A 73 -15.00 1.17 -10.29
N VAL A 74 -15.90 2.07 -9.88
CA VAL A 74 -15.84 2.73 -8.57
C VAL A 74 -16.85 2.06 -7.66
N ARG A 75 -16.37 1.52 -6.54
CA ARG A 75 -17.18 0.83 -5.55
C ARG A 75 -18.14 1.80 -4.84
N ASP A 76 -19.14 1.23 -4.16
CA ASP A 76 -20.13 2.01 -3.40
C ASP A 76 -19.50 2.87 -2.28
N ASP A 77 -18.35 2.46 -1.75
CA ASP A 77 -17.57 3.21 -0.75
C ASP A 77 -16.74 4.37 -1.34
N GLY A 78 -16.79 4.58 -2.66
CA GLY A 78 -16.10 5.65 -3.37
C GLY A 78 -14.66 5.33 -3.78
N TYR A 79 -14.17 4.13 -3.51
CA TYR A 79 -12.83 3.72 -3.91
C TYR A 79 -12.82 2.96 -5.24
N ALA A 80 -11.73 3.10 -5.99
CA ALA A 80 -11.41 2.26 -7.14
C ALA A 80 -10.15 1.45 -6.85
N VAL A 81 -10.15 0.16 -7.23
CA VAL A 81 -8.97 -0.71 -7.14
C VAL A 81 -8.07 -0.45 -8.34
N ILE A 82 -6.81 -0.07 -8.09
CA ILE A 82 -5.82 0.22 -9.15
C ILE A 82 -4.74 -0.85 -9.29
N ASP A 83 -4.47 -1.60 -8.22
CA ASP A 83 -3.68 -2.83 -8.25
C ASP A 83 -4.23 -3.78 -7.20
N SER A 84 -4.01 -5.07 -7.41
CA SER A 84 -4.46 -6.12 -6.50
C SER A 84 -3.45 -7.25 -6.47
N THR A 85 -3.15 -7.74 -5.28
CA THR A 85 -2.32 -8.91 -5.01
C THR A 85 -2.93 -9.73 -3.89
N GLU A 86 -2.24 -10.75 -3.41
CA GLU A 86 -2.71 -11.61 -2.33
C GLU A 86 -2.02 -11.26 -1.01
N TRP A 87 -2.72 -11.39 0.10
CA TRP A 87 -2.15 -11.42 1.44
C TRP A 87 -2.67 -12.63 2.22
N GLU A 88 -1.92 -13.02 3.23
CA GLU A 88 -2.31 -14.12 4.10
C GLU A 88 -1.77 -13.98 5.52
N GLU A 89 -2.42 -14.68 6.45
CA GLU A 89 -1.97 -14.85 7.81
C GLU A 89 -1.41 -16.27 8.01
N ARG A 90 -0.14 -16.38 8.42
CA ARG A 90 0.53 -17.64 8.77
C ARG A 90 1.05 -17.53 10.19
N ASP A 91 0.59 -18.40 11.09
CA ASP A 91 1.04 -18.46 12.50
C ASP A 91 0.97 -17.10 13.24
N GLY A 92 -0.04 -16.28 12.95
CA GLY A 92 -0.24 -14.95 13.57
C GLY A 92 0.65 -13.83 12.99
N LYS A 93 1.38 -14.12 11.91
CA LYS A 93 2.13 -13.14 11.11
C LYS A 93 1.42 -12.91 9.78
N PHE A 94 1.53 -11.70 9.26
CA PHE A 94 0.90 -11.28 8.01
C PHE A 94 1.92 -11.22 6.90
N PHE A 95 1.53 -11.62 5.69
CA PHE A 95 2.39 -11.60 4.52
C PHE A 95 1.62 -11.09 3.32
N TYR A 96 2.31 -10.46 2.36
CA TYR A 96 1.75 -10.13 1.06
C TYR A 96 2.63 -10.62 -0.07
N ASN A 97 1.98 -10.98 -1.17
CA ASN A 97 2.61 -11.42 -2.39
C ASN A 97 3.14 -10.20 -3.16
N THR A 98 4.45 -10.06 -3.24
CA THR A 98 5.12 -8.99 -3.99
C THR A 98 5.10 -9.21 -5.50
N LYS A 99 4.66 -10.38 -5.98
CA LYS A 99 4.77 -10.86 -7.36
C LYS A 99 6.22 -10.92 -7.88
N ILE A 100 7.21 -10.79 -7.00
CA ILE A 100 8.63 -10.89 -7.38
C ILE A 100 8.93 -12.36 -7.67
N GLU A 101 9.35 -12.62 -8.90
CA GLU A 101 9.84 -13.93 -9.32
C GLU A 101 11.37 -13.93 -9.36
N GLY A 102 11.99 -15.05 -8.99
CA GLY A 102 13.43 -15.17 -9.06
C GLY A 102 13.96 -16.50 -8.53
N GLU A 103 15.26 -16.70 -8.70
CA GLU A 103 15.99 -17.85 -8.19
C GLU A 103 17.32 -17.38 -7.59
N VAL A 104 17.65 -17.86 -6.39
CA VAL A 104 18.93 -17.62 -5.72
C VAL A 104 19.57 -18.97 -5.44
N PHE A 105 20.75 -19.21 -6.00
CA PHE A 105 21.50 -20.48 -5.87
C PHE A 105 20.69 -21.75 -6.23
N GLY A 106 19.78 -21.70 -7.20
CA GLY A 106 18.95 -22.87 -7.56
C GLY A 106 17.60 -22.95 -6.84
N GLU A 107 17.36 -22.07 -5.86
CA GLU A 107 16.13 -22.06 -5.06
C GLU A 107 15.22 -20.92 -5.48
N LYS A 108 13.95 -21.22 -5.75
CA LYS A 108 12.95 -20.20 -6.05
C LYS A 108 12.75 -19.28 -4.86
N VAL A 109 12.70 -17.99 -5.13
CA VAL A 109 12.36 -16.97 -4.12
C VAL A 109 10.88 -17.11 -3.76
N ASP A 110 10.56 -17.10 -2.45
CA ASP A 110 9.19 -16.95 -1.97
C ASP A 110 8.76 -15.50 -2.20
N PRO A 111 7.68 -15.24 -2.98
CA PRO A 111 7.24 -13.88 -3.26
C PRO A 111 6.55 -13.22 -2.07
N PHE A 112 6.24 -13.98 -1.00
CA PHE A 112 5.58 -13.46 0.19
C PHE A 112 6.57 -12.81 1.15
N ILE A 113 6.28 -11.57 1.51
CA ILE A 113 7.07 -10.78 2.46
C ILE A 113 6.21 -10.44 3.67
N GLU A 114 6.81 -10.55 4.86
CA GLU A 114 6.16 -10.26 6.14
C GLU A 114 5.74 -8.78 6.20
N ILE A 115 4.59 -8.52 6.83
CA ILE A 115 4.06 -7.20 7.14
C ILE A 115 4.12 -7.04 8.66
N PRO A 116 5.20 -6.43 9.18
CA PRO A 116 5.32 -6.14 10.60
C PRO A 116 4.17 -5.29 11.13
N VAL A 117 3.67 -5.64 12.32
CA VAL A 117 2.81 -4.76 13.12
C VAL A 117 3.70 -3.90 14.02
N ILE A 118 3.64 -2.58 13.85
CA ILE A 118 4.41 -1.61 14.62
C ILE A 118 3.48 -0.90 15.61
N ASP A 119 3.95 -0.72 16.85
CA ASP A 119 3.25 0.00 17.93
C ASP A 119 1.81 -0.47 18.21
N GLY A 120 1.46 -1.68 17.77
CA GLY A 120 0.14 -2.30 17.94
C GLY A 120 -0.97 -1.78 17.02
N ASP A 121 -0.77 -0.62 16.37
CA ASP A 121 -1.79 0.08 15.58
C ASP A 121 -1.32 0.51 14.18
N CYS A 122 -0.05 0.28 13.82
CA CYS A 122 0.51 0.60 12.51
C CYS A 122 1.05 -0.66 11.81
N LEU A 123 1.17 -0.62 10.49
CA LEU A 123 1.76 -1.68 9.69
C LEU A 123 2.97 -1.16 8.91
N GLU A 124 4.03 -1.96 8.86
CA GLU A 124 5.17 -1.73 7.97
C GLU A 124 4.90 -2.41 6.63
N TYR A 125 4.90 -1.62 5.56
CA TYR A 125 4.56 -2.08 4.21
C TYR A 125 5.64 -1.69 3.21
N SER A 126 5.67 -2.39 2.07
CA SER A 126 6.65 -2.15 1.00
C SER A 126 8.11 -2.15 1.49
N HIS A 127 8.51 -3.22 2.20
CA HIS A 127 9.87 -3.40 2.70
C HIS A 127 10.36 -2.26 3.64
N GLY A 128 9.50 -1.74 4.50
CA GLY A 128 9.85 -0.65 5.42
C GLY A 128 9.72 0.74 4.84
N MET A 129 9.39 0.88 3.55
CA MET A 129 9.26 2.20 2.93
C MET A 129 7.97 2.92 3.32
N ILE A 130 6.93 2.21 3.78
CA ILE A 130 5.63 2.81 4.05
C ILE A 130 5.16 2.37 5.42
N ILE A 131 4.78 3.35 6.24
CA ILE A 131 4.03 3.11 7.48
C ILE A 131 2.56 3.38 7.19
N LEU A 132 1.73 2.38 7.45
CA LEU A 132 0.28 2.46 7.30
C LEU A 132 -0.40 2.66 8.66
N GLU A 133 -1.44 3.47 8.68
CA GLU A 133 -2.36 3.60 9.81
C GLU A 133 -3.80 3.36 9.37
N ARG A 134 -4.69 3.06 10.33
CA ARG A 134 -6.11 2.85 10.03
C ARG A 134 -6.72 4.11 9.39
N ALA A 135 -7.48 3.90 8.31
CA ALA A 135 -8.20 4.97 7.60
C ALA A 135 -9.39 5.50 8.42
#